data_AF-A0A949EJS2-F1
#
_entry.id   AF-A0A949EJS2-F1
#
_cell.length_a   1.000
_cell.length_b   1.000
_cell.length_c   1.000
_cell.angle_alpha   90.00
_cell.angle_beta   90.00
_cell.angle_gamma   90.00
#
_symmetry.space_group_name_H-M   'P 1'
#
loop_
_entity.id
_entity.type
_entity.pdbx_description
1 polymer ?
#
loop_
_entity_poly.entity_id
_entity_poly.type
_entity_poly.pdbx_seq_one_letter_code
_entity_poly.pdbx_strand_id
1 'polypeptide(L)' 'MARKNTKSFKIQVSVDRYTAHVLENLIEIKGTSIADVANFILKDWIGDHFNELEKYKITVEKSSGKLILDA' A
#
# COMPACT_ATOMS: atom_id res chain seq x y z
N MET A 1 -23.63 6.04 15.13
CA MET A 1 -22.36 6.00 14.38
C MET A 1 -22.04 4.56 14.03
N ALA A 2 -22.24 4.15 12.78
CA ALA A 2 -21.98 2.78 12.36
C ALA A 2 -20.47 2.54 12.26
N ARG A 3 -19.95 1.55 13.00
CA ARG A 3 -18.56 1.11 12.89
C ARG A 3 -18.36 0.57 11.47
N LYS A 4 -17.61 1.29 10.62
CA LYS A 4 -17.15 0.75 9.33
C LYS A 4 -16.36 -0.53 9.63
N ASN A 5 -16.83 -1.66 9.11
CA ASN A 5 -16.16 -2.94 9.23
C ASN A 5 -14.89 -2.91 8.36
N THR A 6 -13.77 -2.48 8.93
CA THR A 6 -12.48 -2.43 8.25
C THR A 6 -11.99 -3.85 8.05
N LYS A 7 -12.32 -4.44 6.89
CA LYS A 7 -11.73 -5.71 6.45
C LYS A 7 -10.26 -5.45 6.12
N SER A 8 -9.36 -5.91 6.98
CA SER A 8 -7.93 -5.96 6.67
C SER A 8 -7.65 -7.22 5.87
N PHE A 9 -7.02 -7.07 4.71
CA PHE A 9 -6.60 -8.17 3.86
C PHE A 9 -5.08 -8.27 3.90
N LYS A 10 -4.56 -9.47 4.18
CA LYS A 10 -3.13 -9.73 4.03
C LYS A 10 -2.83 -9.96 2.54
N ILE A 11 -1.95 -9.14 1.99
CA ILE A 11 -1.40 -9.34 0.66
C ILE A 11 -0.12 -10.16 0.82
N GLN A 12 -0.10 -11.37 0.25
CA GLN A 12 1.10 -12.20 0.20
C GLN A 12 1.63 -12.17 -1.23
N VAL A 13 2.83 -11.61 -1.40
CA VAL A 13 3.47 -11.46 -2.71
C VAL A 13 4.65 -12.40 -2.80
N SER A 14 4.72 -13.18 -3.87
CA SER A 14 5.94 -13.88 -4.26
C SER A 14 6.69 -12.97 -5.24
N VAL A 15 7.91 -12.59 -4.88
CA VAL A 15 8.76 -11.71 -5.68
C VAL A 15 10.03 -12.44 -6.07
N ASP A 16 10.62 -12.06 -7.20
CA ASP A 16 11.93 -12.57 -7.61
C ASP A 16 13.04 -12.06 -6.66
N ARG A 17 14.23 -12.64 -6.80
CA ARG A 17 15.37 -12.35 -5.94
C ARG A 17 15.85 -10.90 -6.02
N TYR A 18 15.81 -10.30 -7.21
CA TYR A 18 16.23 -8.92 -7.40
C TYR A 18 15.24 -7.97 -6.73
N THR A 19 13.94 -8.19 -6.95
CA THR A 19 12.89 -7.41 -6.27
C THR A 19 12.97 -7.54 -4.75
N ALA A 20 13.20 -8.76 -4.23
CA ALA A 20 13.41 -8.97 -2.78
C ALA A 20 14.59 -8.14 -2.26
N HIS A 21 15.72 -8.16 -2.96
CA HIS A 21 16.90 -7.36 -2.61
C HIS A 21 16.60 -5.85 -2.58
N VAL A 22 15.86 -5.33 -3.57
CA VAL A 22 15.48 -3.92 -3.60
C VAL A 22 14.56 -3.57 -2.41
N LEU A 23 13.57 -4.42 -2.11
CA LEU A 23 12.66 -4.20 -0.99
C LEU A 23 13.39 -4.21 0.35
N GLU A 24 14.36 -5.10 0.53
CA GLU A 24 15.20 -5.16 1.74
C GLU A 24 16.02 -3.87 1.95
N ASN A 25 16.61 -3.32 0.89
CA ASN A 25 17.37 -2.07 0.97
C ASN A 25 16.51 -0.83 1.25
N LEU A 26 15.19 -0.92 1.09
CA LEU A 26 14.24 0.16 1.37
C LEU A 26 13.64 0.08 2.78
N ILE A 27 13.92 -1.00 3.52
CA ILE A 27 13.60 -1.09 4.95
C ILE A 27 14.36 0.03 5.68
N GLU A 28 13.75 0.57 6.73
CA GLU A 28 14.17 1.77 7.47
C GLU A 28 14.06 3.10 6.71
N ILE A 29 13.96 3.08 5.38
CA ILE A 29 13.71 4.28 4.56
C ILE A 29 12.20 4.48 4.36
N LYS A 30 11.47 3.42 3.99
CA LYS A 30 10.05 3.46 3.60
C LYS A 30 9.13 2.61 4.48
N GLY A 31 9.68 1.88 5.43
CA GLY A 31 8.91 1.03 6.35
C GLY A 31 9.80 0.21 7.28
N THR A 32 9.20 -0.56 8.18
CA THR A 32 9.92 -1.42 9.16
C THR A 32 10.06 -2.88 8.72
N SER A 33 9.40 -3.25 7.63
CA SER A 33 9.42 -4.59 7.05
C SER A 33 9.24 -4.53 5.53
N ILE A 34 9.57 -5.63 4.84
CA ILE A 34 9.30 -5.78 3.40
C ILE A 34 7.81 -5.52 3.10
N ALA A 35 6.91 -5.98 3.98
CA ALA A 35 5.47 -5.79 3.81
C ALA A 35 5.09 -4.30 3.90
N ASP A 36 5.69 -3.54 4.83
CA ASP A 36 5.45 -2.10 4.94
C ASP A 36 5.94 -1.36 3.71
N VAL A 37 7.13 -1.71 3.22
CA VAL A 37 7.73 -1.13 2.00
C VAL A 37 6.86 -1.45 0.79
N ALA A 38 6.41 -2.70 0.63
CA ALA A 38 5.53 -3.09 -0.46
C ALA A 38 4.18 -2.36 -0.39
N ASN A 39 3.60 -2.23 0.80
CA ASN A 39 2.37 -1.47 1.02
C ASN A 39 2.56 0.03 0.71
N PHE A 40 3.71 0.60 1.05
CA PHE A 40 4.07 1.97 0.68
C PHE A 40 4.11 2.13 -0.85
N ILE A 41 4.86 1.28 -1.56
CA ILE A 41 4.98 1.32 -3.03
C ILE A 41 3.61 1.16 -3.69
N LEU A 42 2.77 0.25 -3.21
CA LEU A 42 1.42 0.06 -3.74
C LEU A 42 0.57 1.30 -3.58
N LYS A 43 0.59 1.94 -2.39
CA LYS A 43 -0.17 3.17 -2.14
C LYS A 43 0.33 4.34 -2.97
N ASP A 44 1.64 4.47 -3.11
CA ASP A 44 2.30 5.49 -3.94
C ASP A 44 1.87 5.34 -5.40
N TRP A 45 1.99 4.13 -5.95
CA TRP A 45 1.55 3.82 -7.32
C TRP A 45 0.05 4.09 -7.53
N ILE A 46 -0.81 3.65 -6.61
CA ILE A 46 -2.27 3.92 -6.67
C ILE A 46 -2.55 5.43 -6.66
N GLY A 47 -1.81 6.18 -5.84
CA GLY A 47 -1.92 7.63 -5.75
C GLY A 47 -1.56 8.31 -7.07
N ASP A 48 -0.43 7.94 -7.66
CA ASP A 48 0.08 8.50 -8.92
C ASP A 48 -0.81 8.13 -10.12
N HIS A 49 -1.42 6.95 -10.11
CA HIS A 49 -2.26 6.44 -11.19
C HIS A 49 -3.76 6.66 -10.93
N PHE A 50 -4.13 7.52 -9.97
CA PHE A 50 -5.52 7.79 -9.60
C PHE A 50 -6.43 8.07 -10.80
N ASN A 51 -6.03 9.00 -11.68
CA ASN A 51 -6.82 9.38 -12.86
C ASN A 51 -6.96 8.23 -13.87
N GLU A 52 -5.98 7.33 -13.93
CA GLU A 52 -6.04 6.14 -14.79
C GLU A 52 -7.00 5.11 -14.19
N LEU A 53 -6.94 4.87 -12.88
CA LEU A 53 -7.84 3.98 -12.17
C LEU A 53 -9.30 4.41 -12.29
N GLU A 54 -9.59 5.72 -12.27
CA GLU A 54 -10.94 6.23 -12.52
C GLU A 54 -11.46 5.89 -13.92
N LYS A 55 -10.60 5.90 -14.95
CA LYS A 55 -10.99 5.50 -16.32
C LYS A 55 -11.38 4.02 -16.40
N TYR A 56 -10.75 3.18 -15.57
CA TYR A 56 -11.13 1.78 -15.39
C TYR A 56 -12.32 1.57 -14.45
N LYS A 57 -12.96 2.65 -13.98
CA LYS A 57 -14.06 2.64 -13.02
C LYS A 57 -13.67 2.06 -11.65
N ILE A 58 -12.40 2.16 -11.29
CA ILE A 58 -11.89 1.82 -9.96
C ILE A 58 -11.89 3.10 -9.12
N THR A 59 -12.83 3.21 -8.17
CA THR A 59 -12.91 4.36 -7.27
C THR A 59 -11.89 4.24 -6.15
N VAL A 60 -10.95 5.18 -6.09
CA VAL A 60 -9.97 5.28 -5.01
C VAL A 60 -10.36 6.44 -4.10
N GLU A 61 -10.79 6.16 -2.87
CA GLU A 61 -11.07 7.23 -1.91
C GLU A 61 -9.73 7.75 -1.33
N LYS A 62 -9.37 9.02 -1.61
CA LYS A 62 -8.29 9.69 -0.88
C LYS A 62 -8.73 9.87 0.57
N SER A 63 -8.33 8.94 1.44
CA SER A 63 -8.53 9.11 2.88
C SER A 63 -7.58 10.23 3.35
N SER A 64 -8.11 11.45 3.45
CA SER A 64 -7.40 12.64 3.86
C SER A 64 -6.94 12.53 5.32
N GLY A 65 -5.64 12.37 5.51
CA GLY A 65 -4.95 12.61 6.77
C GLY A 65 -4.91 11.41 7.72
N LYS A 66 -3.68 11.03 8.10
CA LYS A 66 -3.29 9.87 8.91
C LYS A 66 -3.54 8.52 8.24
N LEU A 67 -2.44 7.97 7.72
CA LEU A 67 -2.19 6.53 7.76
C LEU A 67 -2.29 6.08 9.22
N ILE A 68 -3.49 5.74 9.64
CA ILE A 68 -3.71 4.99 10.86
C ILE A 68 -3.28 3.56 10.56
N LEU A 69 -2.01 3.26 10.86
CA LEU A 69 -1.63 1.92 11.31
C LEU A 69 -2.02 1.89 12.80
N ASP A 70 -3.28 1.57 13.10
CA ASP A 70 -3.68 1.29 14.48
C ASP A 70 -3.33 -0.17 14.79
N ALA A 71 -2.65 -0.33 15.93
CA ALA A 71 -2.05 -1.54 16.48
C ALA A 71 -3.06 -2.67 16.79
#